data_AF-A0A9N9MT67-F1
#
_entry.id   AF-A0A9N9MT67-F1
#
_cell.length_a   1.000
_cell.length_b   1.000
_cell.length_c   1.000
_cell.angle_alpha   90.00
_cell.angle_beta   90.00
_cell.angle_gamma   90.00
#
_symmetry.space_group_name_H-M   'P 1'
#
loop_
_entity.id
_entity.type
_entity.pdbx_description
1 polymer ?
#
loop_
_entity_poly.entity_id
_entity_poly.type
_entity_poly.pdbx_seq_one_letter_code
_entity_poly.pdbx_strand_id
1 'polypeptide(L)'
;MVALNNAVRHATTDGFIGILDMFGFEDPKPAQLEHLCINLCAETMQHFYNTHIFKSSIESCRDEGVSCEVEVDYVDNVPCIDLVSSLRTGLLSMLDVECSIRGTAESYIAKIKVQHKSNKRLFDQKTIDPRLFGIQHFAGRVIYDAADFLDTNKDVVPDDLVAVFYKQTCNFGFATHLFGSELKALYSVENVPRGVSFRISPTSHTDLLNGDEPVSTLTQDFHTRLDNLLRTLVHARPHFVRCICSNNQEVTNSFDRGIVVRQIRSLQVLETVNLMAGGFPHRMRYKAFNSRYRLLAPFAELNRTEEKVTDDCKTILQYANDLLAKREVVSGVSTSWALGKRHIFLSEGIRQLLEKLRNETRKKAATLIQSTWRGWRYRYRWTTLRRDKTPEKITSMASTKAVPARTGVPPGTRPRPQPIAGTPPPDMTEKCDAKIIQQTCNLFGLNLERPPPVPPSRSYTVTGNTKLGYPQTRVMKMSYPEDTSGEGPIFLKGETVLVVGASQRRGHLIVEHKNHTLHVPFQFMELKPSLNI
;
A
#
# COMPACT_ATOMS: atom_id res chain seq x y z
N MET A 1 -13.45 -1.58 13.16
CA MET A 1 -11.99 -1.37 13.31
C MET A 1 -11.40 -1.95 14.59
N VAL A 2 -11.98 -1.75 15.79
CA VAL A 2 -11.41 -2.24 17.06
C VAL A 2 -11.13 -3.75 17.08
N ALA A 3 -12.06 -4.58 16.58
CA ALA A 3 -11.88 -6.04 16.53
C ALA A 3 -10.68 -6.45 15.64
N LEU A 4 -10.49 -5.76 14.51
CA LEU A 4 -9.36 -5.97 13.59
C LEU A 4 -8.05 -5.51 14.22
N ASN A 5 -8.04 -4.33 14.85
CA ASN A 5 -6.86 -3.82 15.54
C ASN A 5 -6.40 -4.75 16.66
N ASN A 6 -7.34 -5.35 17.40
CA ASN A 6 -7.02 -6.32 18.45
C ASN A 6 -6.46 -7.64 17.89
N ALA A 7 -6.91 -8.06 16.70
CA ALA A 7 -6.39 -9.25 16.02
C ALA A 7 -4.97 -9.06 15.45
N VAL A 8 -4.58 -7.81 15.14
CA VAL A 8 -3.30 -7.46 14.51
C VAL A 8 -2.23 -7.00 15.51
N ARG A 9 -2.54 -6.95 16.82
CA ARG A 9 -1.67 -6.46 17.91
C ARG A 9 -0.39 -7.29 18.19
N HIS A 10 0.03 -8.14 17.26
CA HIS A 10 1.22 -8.96 17.41
C HIS A 10 2.26 -8.58 16.34
N ALA A 11 3.20 -7.68 16.67
CA ALA A 11 4.62 -7.76 16.30
C ALA A 11 5.39 -6.44 16.55
N THR A 12 6.38 -6.54 17.43
CA THR A 12 7.73 -5.92 17.40
C THR A 12 7.90 -4.40 17.37
N THR A 13 8.77 -3.93 18.27
CA THR A 13 9.19 -2.55 18.57
C THR A 13 10.13 -1.90 17.54
N ASP A 14 10.45 -2.55 16.42
CA ASP A 14 11.43 -2.04 15.44
C ASP A 14 10.76 -1.47 14.18
N GLY A 15 10.23 -0.26 14.32
CA GLY A 15 9.69 0.56 13.22
C GLY A 15 8.37 0.05 12.64
N PHE A 16 7.63 0.94 11.97
CA PHE A 16 6.41 0.59 11.24
C PHE A 16 6.39 1.23 9.86
N ILE A 17 5.69 0.58 8.93
CA ILE A 17 5.39 1.15 7.60
C ILE A 17 3.92 1.58 7.64
N GLY A 18 3.68 2.89 7.53
CA GLY A 18 2.35 3.45 7.37
C GLY A 18 1.96 3.45 5.90
N ILE A 19 0.80 2.88 5.57
CA ILE A 19 0.15 3.04 4.27
C ILE A 19 -1.05 3.95 4.51
N LEU A 20 -1.02 5.13 3.88
CA LEU A 20 -2.12 6.08 3.95
C LEU A 20 -2.97 5.93 2.69
N ASP A 21 -4.16 5.39 2.87
CA ASP A 21 -5.23 5.40 1.87
C ASP A 21 -6.25 6.44 2.31
N MET A 22 -6.45 7.46 1.49
CA MET A 22 -7.27 8.62 1.82
C MET A 22 -8.26 8.90 0.70
N PHE A 23 -9.38 9.52 1.05
CA PHE A 23 -10.36 9.98 0.08
C PHE A 23 -9.70 10.92 -0.94
N GLY A 24 -10.08 10.75 -2.21
CA GLY A 24 -9.67 11.64 -3.28
C GLY A 24 -10.38 12.99 -3.19
N PHE A 25 -9.97 13.93 -4.04
CA PHE A 25 -10.74 15.15 -4.23
C PHE A 25 -12.09 14.82 -4.88
N GLU A 26 -13.18 15.37 -4.35
CA GLU A 26 -14.54 15.11 -4.79
C GLU A 26 -15.26 16.42 -5.17
N ASP A 27 -16.02 16.38 -6.26
CA ASP A 27 -16.88 17.49 -6.72
C ASP A 27 -18.30 16.97 -7.04
N PRO A 28 -19.06 16.51 -6.03
CA PRO A 28 -20.42 16.06 -6.22
C PRO A 28 -21.38 17.25 -6.33
N LYS A 29 -22.57 16.96 -6.86
CA LYS A 29 -23.64 17.95 -7.05
C LYS A 29 -24.92 17.38 -6.43
N PRO A 30 -25.32 17.80 -5.20
CA PRO A 30 -24.74 18.86 -4.36
C PRO A 30 -23.50 18.42 -3.55
N ALA A 31 -22.62 19.36 -3.19
CA ALA A 31 -21.50 19.13 -2.26
C ALA A 31 -21.84 19.65 -0.85
N GLN A 32 -21.66 18.80 0.15
CA GLN A 32 -22.02 19.03 1.56
C GLN A 32 -20.79 19.16 2.48
N LEU A 33 -20.99 19.25 3.80
CA LEU A 33 -19.94 19.47 4.79
C LEU A 33 -18.87 18.37 4.77
N GLU A 34 -19.28 17.12 4.59
CA GLU A 34 -18.40 15.96 4.51
C GLU A 34 -17.41 16.11 3.34
N HIS A 35 -17.91 16.60 2.20
CA HIS A 35 -17.11 16.87 1.01
C HIS A 35 -16.13 18.03 1.24
N LEU A 36 -16.51 19.04 2.02
CA LEU A 36 -15.59 20.11 2.43
C LEU A 36 -14.45 19.56 3.29
N CYS A 37 -14.75 18.65 4.23
CA CYS A 37 -13.74 17.96 5.04
C CYS A 37 -12.84 17.05 4.18
N ILE A 38 -13.41 16.28 3.26
CA ILE A 38 -12.66 15.45 2.30
C ILE A 38 -11.70 16.31 1.47
N ASN A 39 -12.21 17.40 0.88
CA ASN A 39 -11.42 18.29 0.05
C ASN A 39 -10.36 19.06 0.85
N LEU A 40 -10.63 19.42 2.12
CA LEU A 40 -9.61 19.96 3.02
C LEU A 40 -8.49 18.95 3.30
N CYS A 41 -8.84 17.68 3.50
CA CYS A 41 -7.84 16.62 3.66
C CYS A 41 -6.95 16.50 2.41
N ALA A 42 -7.57 16.51 1.22
CA ALA A 42 -6.86 16.47 -0.06
C ALA A 42 -5.94 17.69 -0.26
N GLU A 43 -6.41 18.90 0.05
CA GLU A 43 -5.59 20.13 0.05
C GLU A 43 -4.39 20.01 0.98
N THR A 44 -4.63 19.55 2.21
CA THR A 44 -3.61 19.41 3.24
C THR A 44 -2.53 18.41 2.84
N MET A 45 -2.90 17.28 2.23
CA MET A 45 -1.94 16.28 1.75
C MET A 45 -1.20 16.73 0.49
N GLN A 46 -1.84 17.50 -0.40
CA GLN A 46 -1.16 18.17 -1.50
C GLN A 46 -0.13 19.19 -0.98
N HIS A 47 -0.46 19.94 0.07
CA HIS A 47 0.48 20.88 0.70
C HIS A 47 1.66 20.16 1.35
N PHE A 48 1.38 19.06 2.07
CA PHE A 48 2.42 18.20 2.64
C PHE A 48 3.38 17.69 1.55
N TYR A 49 2.83 17.23 0.43
CA TYR A 49 3.63 16.83 -0.73
C TYR A 49 4.50 17.99 -1.27
N ASN A 50 3.90 19.15 -1.53
CA ASN A 50 4.60 20.30 -2.09
C ASN A 50 5.75 20.76 -1.19
N THR A 51 5.51 20.78 0.12
CA THR A 51 6.52 21.14 1.12
C THR A 51 7.67 20.13 1.14
N HIS A 52 7.37 18.83 1.12
CA HIS A 52 8.40 17.79 1.16
C HIS A 52 9.21 17.68 -0.14
N ILE A 53 8.57 17.82 -1.29
CA ILE A 53 9.22 17.64 -2.59
C ILE A 53 9.92 18.91 -3.05
N PHE A 54 9.23 20.06 -3.04
CA PHE A 54 9.78 21.30 -3.59
C PHE A 54 10.52 22.11 -2.53
N LYS A 55 9.80 22.55 -1.49
CA LYS A 55 10.32 23.50 -0.49
C LYS A 55 11.54 22.95 0.25
N SER A 56 11.44 21.73 0.78
CA SER A 56 12.54 21.09 1.52
C SER A 56 13.80 20.87 0.67
N SER A 57 13.63 20.55 -0.62
CA SER A 57 14.74 20.36 -1.55
C SER A 57 15.50 21.66 -1.81
N ILE A 58 14.78 22.75 -2.08
CA ILE A 58 15.34 24.08 -2.35
C ILE A 58 16.04 24.62 -1.09
N GLU A 59 15.36 24.58 0.07
CA GLU A 59 15.92 25.04 1.35
C GLU A 59 17.18 24.26 1.73
N SER A 60 17.18 22.94 1.54
CA SER A 60 18.36 22.10 1.82
C SER A 60 19.57 22.48 0.96
N CYS A 61 19.37 22.77 -0.33
CA CYS A 61 20.45 23.21 -1.21
C CYS A 61 20.99 24.57 -0.77
N ARG A 62 20.11 25.52 -0.46
CA ARG A 62 20.47 26.87 0.00
C ARG A 62 21.29 26.84 1.29
N ASP A 63 20.84 26.09 2.29
CA ASP A 63 21.50 26.03 3.61
C ASP A 63 22.91 25.41 3.53
N GLU A 64 23.08 24.45 2.62
CA GLU A 64 24.35 23.77 2.37
C GLU A 64 25.25 24.53 1.37
N GLY A 65 24.78 25.64 0.79
CA GLY A 65 25.55 26.46 -0.16
C GLY A 65 25.70 25.82 -1.55
N VAL A 66 24.75 24.97 -1.94
CA VAL A 66 24.72 24.29 -3.24
C VAL A 66 23.89 25.10 -4.22
N SER A 67 24.50 25.51 -5.33
CA SER A 67 23.80 26.17 -6.44
C SER A 67 22.91 25.14 -7.17
N CYS A 68 21.60 25.31 -7.05
CA CYS A 68 20.62 24.57 -7.84
C CYS A 68 20.02 25.54 -8.86
N GLU A 69 20.28 25.32 -10.14
CA GLU A 69 19.79 26.19 -11.23
C GLU A 69 18.29 26.01 -11.50
N VAL A 70 17.70 24.91 -11.02
CA VAL A 70 16.27 24.63 -11.21
C VAL A 70 15.46 25.37 -10.15
N GLU A 71 14.84 26.46 -10.59
CA GLU A 71 13.74 27.10 -9.88
C GLU A 71 12.43 26.40 -10.25
N VAL A 72 11.74 25.85 -9.25
CA VAL A 72 10.46 25.18 -9.46
C VAL A 72 9.35 26.09 -8.98
N ASP A 73 8.67 26.74 -9.92
CA ASP A 73 7.45 27.47 -9.65
C ASP A 73 6.31 26.46 -9.43
N TYR A 74 5.98 26.22 -8.16
CA TYR A 74 4.84 25.41 -7.76
C TYR A 74 3.79 26.29 -7.10
N VAL A 75 2.52 25.98 -7.38
CA VAL A 75 1.37 26.64 -6.77
C VAL A 75 1.28 26.28 -5.28
N ASP A 76 1.37 27.31 -4.43
CA ASP A 76 1.09 27.18 -3.00
C ASP A 76 -0.42 27.21 -2.73
N ASN A 77 -0.88 26.22 -1.99
CA ASN A 77 -2.27 26.01 -1.61
C ASN A 77 -2.56 26.35 -0.13
N VAL A 78 -1.56 26.83 0.64
CA VAL A 78 -1.77 27.35 2.01
C VAL A 78 -2.93 28.35 2.11
N PRO A 79 -3.12 29.32 1.19
CA PRO A 79 -4.24 30.26 1.29
C PRO A 79 -5.63 29.60 1.26
N CYS A 80 -5.76 28.42 0.66
CA CYS A 80 -7.00 27.64 0.66
C CYS A 80 -7.16 26.84 1.96
N ILE A 81 -6.07 26.27 2.49
CA ILE A 81 -6.07 25.59 3.79
C ILE A 81 -6.44 26.58 4.89
N ASP A 82 -5.77 27.73 4.94
CA ASP A 82 -6.02 28.78 5.93
C ASP A 82 -7.47 29.31 5.88
N LEU A 83 -8.04 29.43 4.68
CA LEU A 83 -9.45 29.81 4.51
C LEU A 83 -10.36 28.82 5.24
N VAL A 84 -10.13 27.52 5.10
CA VAL A 84 -11.04 26.49 5.63
C VAL A 84 -10.72 26.18 7.09
N SER A 85 -9.45 25.95 7.45
CA SER A 85 -9.04 25.36 8.73
C SER A 85 -8.41 26.33 9.73
N SER A 86 -8.30 27.64 9.44
CA SER A 86 -7.78 28.59 10.43
C SER A 86 -8.58 28.54 11.74
N LEU A 87 -7.89 28.38 12.87
CA LEU A 87 -8.51 28.24 14.19
C LEU A 87 -9.26 29.49 14.68
N ARG A 88 -8.96 30.67 14.10
CA ARG A 88 -9.58 31.94 14.53
C ARG A 88 -10.67 32.41 13.60
N THR A 89 -10.46 32.21 12.31
CA THR A 89 -11.29 32.81 11.26
C THR A 89 -11.59 31.83 10.15
N GLY A 90 -11.24 30.55 10.26
CA GLY A 90 -11.48 29.58 9.20
C GLY A 90 -12.96 29.22 9.08
N LEU A 91 -13.38 28.74 7.91
CA LEU A 91 -14.77 28.33 7.68
C LEU A 91 -15.28 27.32 8.71
N LEU A 92 -14.45 26.36 9.13
CA LEU A 92 -14.83 25.35 10.13
C LEU A 92 -15.00 25.98 11.52
N SER A 93 -14.07 26.84 11.94
CA SER A 93 -14.15 27.56 13.22
C SER A 93 -15.38 28.46 13.28
N MET A 94 -15.70 29.16 12.18
CA MET A 94 -16.90 29.98 12.10
C MET A 94 -18.17 29.13 12.15
N LEU A 95 -18.16 27.91 11.59
CA LEU A 95 -19.29 26.99 11.65
C LEU A 95 -19.55 26.50 13.08
N ASP A 96 -18.48 26.22 13.83
CA ASP A 96 -18.56 25.82 15.24
C ASP A 96 -19.20 26.93 16.10
N VAL A 97 -18.78 28.18 15.89
CA VAL A 97 -19.36 29.34 16.58
C VAL A 97 -20.84 29.49 16.22
N GLU A 98 -21.20 29.34 14.94
CA GLU A 98 -22.59 29.44 14.50
C GLU A 98 -23.48 28.34 15.09
N CYS A 99 -22.96 27.11 15.23
CA CYS A 99 -23.65 26.00 15.89
C CYS A 99 -23.94 26.33 17.36
N SER A 100 -22.95 26.90 18.07
CA SER A 100 -23.07 27.25 19.50
C SER A 100 -24.16 28.28 19.77
N ILE A 101 -24.30 29.29 18.89
CA ILE A 101 -25.33 30.33 19.02
C ILE A 101 -26.69 29.93 18.40
N ARG A 102 -26.83 28.69 17.91
CA ARG A 102 -28.03 28.19 17.22
C ARG A 102 -28.44 29.09 16.03
N GLY A 103 -27.46 29.47 15.23
CA GLY A 103 -27.67 30.27 14.02
C GLY A 103 -28.32 29.49 12.87
N THR A 104 -28.27 30.08 11.67
CA THR A 104 -28.87 29.53 10.43
C THR A 104 -27.80 29.39 9.34
N ALA A 105 -28.06 28.58 8.32
CA ALA A 105 -27.15 28.44 7.18
C ALA A 105 -26.93 29.80 6.47
N GLU A 106 -27.98 30.60 6.33
CA GLU A 106 -27.92 31.92 5.70
C GLU A 106 -27.09 32.91 6.51
N SER A 107 -27.24 32.93 7.84
CA SER A 107 -26.44 33.78 8.71
C SER A 107 -24.97 33.37 8.73
N TYR A 108 -24.68 32.06 8.71
CA TYR A 108 -23.33 31.54 8.53
C TYR A 108 -22.71 32.05 7.21
N ILE A 109 -23.41 31.85 6.10
CA ILE A 109 -22.90 32.25 4.78
C ILE A 109 -22.69 33.78 4.67
N ALA A 110 -23.61 34.57 5.23
CA ALA A 110 -23.44 36.02 5.27
C ALA A 110 -22.15 36.42 6.03
N LYS A 111 -21.88 35.78 7.17
CA LYS A 111 -20.68 36.05 7.98
C LYS A 111 -19.39 35.65 7.27
N ILE A 112 -19.32 34.45 6.65
CA ILE A 112 -18.11 34.02 5.94
C ILE A 112 -17.78 34.95 4.76
N LYS A 113 -18.82 35.43 4.03
CA LYS A 113 -18.63 36.34 2.89
C LYS A 113 -18.08 37.69 3.33
N VAL A 114 -18.54 38.21 4.46
CA VAL A 114 -18.01 39.45 5.04
C VAL A 114 -16.59 39.24 5.54
N GLN A 115 -16.34 38.18 6.29
CA GLN A 115 -15.03 37.89 6.90
C GLN A 115 -13.94 37.64 5.84
N HIS A 116 -14.26 36.96 4.74
CA HIS A 116 -13.31 36.53 3.72
C HIS A 116 -13.46 37.23 2.37
N LYS A 117 -14.08 38.41 2.33
CA LYS A 117 -14.33 39.17 1.10
C LYS A 117 -13.08 39.39 0.22
N SER A 118 -11.91 39.51 0.85
CA SER A 118 -10.63 39.74 0.16
C SER A 118 -9.90 38.45 -0.25
N ASN A 119 -10.35 37.28 0.21
CA ASN A 119 -9.69 36.02 -0.10
C ASN A 119 -10.07 35.53 -1.50
N LYS A 120 -9.10 35.49 -2.41
CA LYS A 120 -9.28 35.06 -3.81
C LYS A 120 -9.74 33.61 -3.97
N ARG A 121 -9.62 32.79 -2.93
CA ARG A 121 -10.04 31.38 -2.95
C ARG A 121 -11.54 31.21 -2.71
N LEU A 122 -12.18 32.14 -2.01
CA LEU A 122 -13.62 32.18 -1.85
C LEU A 122 -14.23 32.92 -3.06
N PHE A 123 -15.22 32.31 -3.72
CA PHE A 123 -15.93 32.96 -4.82
C PHE A 123 -17.44 32.86 -4.66
N ASP A 124 -18.12 33.93 -5.06
CA ASP A 124 -19.57 33.94 -5.17
C ASP A 124 -20.00 33.38 -6.51
N GLN A 125 -20.91 32.42 -6.47
CA GLN A 125 -21.69 32.05 -7.64
C GLN A 125 -22.78 33.11 -7.84
N LYS A 126 -23.06 33.51 -9.09
CA LYS A 126 -24.19 34.41 -9.44
C LYS A 126 -25.56 33.71 -9.29
N THR A 127 -25.74 32.96 -8.21
CA THR A 127 -26.96 32.20 -7.90
C THR A 127 -27.84 32.96 -6.93
N ILE A 128 -29.14 32.71 -7.02
CA ILE A 128 -30.17 33.32 -6.17
C ILE A 128 -30.15 32.72 -4.76
N ASP A 129 -29.68 31.48 -4.60
CA ASP A 129 -29.69 30.79 -3.30
C ASP A 129 -28.63 31.34 -2.34
N PRO A 130 -29.04 31.93 -1.19
CA PRO A 130 -28.12 32.51 -0.21
C PRO A 130 -27.31 31.47 0.58
N ARG A 131 -27.61 30.17 0.45
CA ARG A 131 -26.94 29.08 1.18
C ARG A 131 -25.75 28.48 0.44
N LEU A 132 -25.53 28.88 -0.81
CA LEU A 132 -24.44 28.37 -1.64
C LEU A 132 -23.20 29.26 -1.55
N PHE A 133 -22.02 28.63 -1.54
CA PHE A 133 -20.74 29.32 -1.63
C PHE A 133 -19.71 28.47 -2.39
N GLY A 134 -18.72 29.11 -3.02
CA GLY A 134 -17.73 28.44 -3.85
C GLY A 134 -16.31 28.54 -3.29
N ILE A 135 -15.56 27.44 -3.36
CA ILE A 135 -14.12 27.42 -3.02
C ILE A 135 -13.29 26.99 -4.24
N GLN A 136 -12.24 27.75 -4.53
CA GLN A 136 -11.23 27.42 -5.53
C GLN A 136 -10.12 26.57 -4.89
N HIS A 137 -10.30 25.26 -4.92
CA HIS A 137 -9.31 24.28 -4.52
C HIS A 137 -8.18 24.14 -5.56
N PHE A 138 -7.13 23.41 -5.21
CA PHE A 138 -6.01 23.06 -6.10
C PHE A 138 -6.47 22.22 -7.30
N ALA A 139 -7.45 21.33 -7.10
CA ALA A 139 -7.95 20.42 -8.12
C ALA A 139 -9.07 21.01 -8.97
N GLY A 140 -9.78 22.03 -8.47
CA GLY A 140 -10.93 22.60 -9.17
C GLY A 140 -11.75 23.56 -8.32
N ARG A 141 -12.85 24.04 -8.89
CA ARG A 141 -13.84 24.84 -8.18
C ARG A 141 -14.97 23.92 -7.71
N VAL A 142 -15.33 24.02 -6.45
CA VAL A 142 -16.45 23.27 -5.86
C VAL A 142 -17.45 24.27 -5.29
N ILE A 143 -18.74 24.00 -5.51
CA ILE A 143 -19.84 24.78 -4.93
C ILE A 143 -20.46 23.94 -3.83
N TYR A 144 -20.44 24.46 -2.61
CA TYR A 144 -20.96 23.81 -1.43
C TYR A 144 -22.35 24.36 -1.08
N ASP A 145 -23.22 23.46 -0.63
CA ASP A 145 -24.55 23.75 -0.10
C ASP A 145 -24.51 23.68 1.42
N ALA A 146 -24.72 24.84 2.07
CA ALA A 146 -24.68 24.95 3.51
C ALA A 146 -26.00 24.60 4.22
N ALA A 147 -27.04 24.17 3.49
CA ALA A 147 -28.37 23.89 4.05
C ALA A 147 -28.31 23.02 5.32
N ASP A 148 -27.53 21.93 5.28
CA ASP A 148 -27.44 20.98 6.39
C ASP A 148 -26.15 21.11 7.22
N PHE A 149 -25.29 22.10 6.93
CA PHE A 149 -23.96 22.21 7.57
C PHE A 149 -24.02 22.26 9.09
N LEU A 150 -24.96 23.03 9.66
CA LEU A 150 -25.08 23.18 11.11
C LEU A 150 -25.54 21.89 11.77
N ASP A 151 -26.49 21.17 11.18
CA ASP A 151 -27.03 19.94 11.75
C ASP A 151 -26.03 18.79 11.61
N THR A 152 -25.38 18.66 10.45
CA THR A 152 -24.27 17.72 10.26
C THR A 152 -23.11 18.01 11.23
N ASN A 153 -22.78 19.29 11.47
CA ASN A 153 -21.65 19.62 12.35
C ASN A 153 -21.93 19.35 13.83
N LYS A 154 -23.19 19.45 14.28
CA LYS A 154 -23.57 19.07 15.65
C LYS A 154 -23.26 17.59 15.91
N ASP A 155 -23.49 16.72 14.93
CA ASP A 155 -23.19 15.27 14.99
C ASP A 155 -23.78 14.59 16.24
N VAL A 156 -25.01 14.95 16.60
CA VAL A 156 -25.69 14.41 17.79
C VAL A 156 -26.96 13.64 17.47
N VAL A 157 -27.26 12.65 18.30
CA VAL A 157 -28.50 11.89 18.33
C VAL A 157 -29.22 12.11 19.67
N PRO A 158 -30.53 12.38 19.68
CA PRO A 158 -31.34 12.47 20.90
C PRO A 158 -31.31 11.18 21.74
N ASP A 159 -31.49 11.33 23.05
CA ASP A 159 -31.42 10.24 24.02
C ASP A 159 -32.61 9.28 24.00
N ASP A 160 -33.78 9.72 23.55
CA ASP A 160 -34.96 8.89 23.33
C ASP A 160 -34.70 7.79 22.29
N LEU A 161 -33.98 8.11 21.20
CA LEU A 161 -33.56 7.15 20.19
C LEU A 161 -32.53 6.15 20.75
N VAL A 162 -31.58 6.63 21.56
CA VAL A 162 -30.58 5.76 22.20
C VAL A 162 -31.24 4.80 23.20
N ALA A 163 -32.23 5.27 23.97
CA ALA A 163 -32.95 4.49 24.98
C ALA A 163 -33.66 3.26 24.39
N VAL A 164 -34.07 3.31 23.12
CA VAL A 164 -34.67 2.15 22.41
C VAL A 164 -33.73 0.94 22.40
N PHE A 165 -32.41 1.14 22.43
CA PHE A 165 -31.43 0.06 22.41
C PHE A 165 -31.10 -0.53 23.78
N TYR A 166 -31.78 -0.09 24.84
CA TYR A 166 -31.58 -0.63 26.18
C TYR A 166 -31.97 -2.10 26.27
N LYS A 167 -31.32 -2.86 27.16
CA LYS A 167 -31.52 -4.32 27.31
C LYS A 167 -32.96 -4.77 27.59
N GLN A 168 -33.81 -3.87 28.11
CA GLN A 168 -35.22 -4.17 28.39
C GLN A 168 -36.13 -3.93 27.18
N THR A 169 -35.71 -3.07 26.25
CA THR A 169 -36.48 -2.65 25.07
C THR A 169 -35.98 -3.32 23.79
N CYS A 170 -34.69 -3.68 23.73
CA CYS A 170 -34.04 -4.29 22.59
C CYS A 170 -33.57 -5.72 22.91
N ASN A 171 -34.16 -6.71 22.24
CA ASN A 171 -33.75 -8.12 22.36
C ASN A 171 -32.48 -8.46 21.57
N PHE A 172 -31.99 -7.55 20.70
CA PHE A 172 -30.78 -7.74 19.93
C PHE A 172 -29.56 -7.22 20.69
N GLY A 173 -28.96 -8.08 21.51
CA GLY A 173 -27.87 -7.71 22.43
C GLY A 173 -26.64 -7.07 21.78
N PHE A 174 -26.40 -7.30 20.48
CA PHE A 174 -25.32 -6.61 19.76
C PHE A 174 -25.58 -5.10 19.61
N ALA A 175 -26.83 -4.68 19.33
CA ALA A 175 -27.16 -3.26 19.28
C ALA A 175 -27.01 -2.59 20.67
N THR A 176 -27.43 -3.26 21.74
CA THR A 176 -27.18 -2.79 23.11
C THR A 176 -25.69 -2.67 23.41
N HIS A 177 -24.86 -3.58 22.89
CA HIS A 177 -23.40 -3.50 23.04
C HIS A 177 -22.79 -2.32 22.26
N LEU A 178 -23.31 -1.99 21.06
CA LEU A 178 -22.82 -0.86 20.25
C LEU A 178 -23.01 0.48 20.97
N PHE A 179 -24.14 0.69 21.64
CA PHE A 179 -24.46 1.90 22.40
C PHE A 179 -24.15 1.77 23.90
N GLY A 180 -23.26 0.85 24.28
CA GLY A 180 -23.06 0.49 25.68
C GLY A 180 -22.57 1.65 26.55
N SER A 181 -21.72 2.54 26.01
CA SER A 181 -21.22 3.74 26.69
C SER A 181 -22.34 4.75 26.94
N GLU A 182 -23.13 5.03 25.91
CA GLU A 182 -24.21 6.02 25.92
C GLU A 182 -25.35 5.53 26.81
N LEU A 183 -25.73 4.26 26.70
CA LEU A 183 -26.73 3.62 27.56
C LEU A 183 -26.30 3.59 29.02
N LYS A 184 -25.02 3.31 29.31
CA LYS A 184 -24.50 3.35 30.68
C LYS A 184 -24.57 4.77 31.25
N ALA A 185 -24.26 5.79 30.46
CA ALA A 185 -24.38 7.18 30.87
C ALA A 185 -25.84 7.59 31.07
N LEU A 186 -26.74 7.20 30.15
CA LEU A 186 -28.16 7.55 30.19
C LEU A 186 -28.87 6.96 31.42
N TYR A 187 -28.64 5.68 31.72
CA TYR A 187 -29.24 4.96 32.84
C TYR A 187 -28.44 5.05 34.15
N SER A 188 -27.42 5.91 34.23
CA SER A 188 -26.72 6.20 35.49
C SER A 188 -27.54 7.05 36.47
N VAL A 189 -28.60 7.68 35.97
CA VAL A 189 -29.53 8.54 36.72
C VAL A 189 -30.95 8.01 36.52
N GLU A 190 -31.79 8.11 37.55
CA GLU A 190 -33.21 7.73 37.46
C GLU A 190 -34.00 8.75 36.60
N ASN A 191 -34.96 8.25 35.79
CA ASN A 191 -35.78 8.96 34.78
C ASN A 191 -35.11 9.19 33.40
N VAL A 192 -35.44 8.32 32.45
CA VAL A 192 -35.02 8.35 31.03
C VAL A 192 -36.30 8.32 30.16
N PRO A 193 -36.40 9.09 29.05
CA PRO A 193 -35.43 10.02 28.47
C PRO A 193 -35.29 11.34 29.24
N ARG A 194 -34.14 12.00 29.11
CA ARG A 194 -33.75 13.27 29.77
C ARG A 194 -33.75 14.47 28.83
N GLY A 195 -33.91 14.27 27.52
CA GLY A 195 -33.75 15.31 26.51
C GLY A 195 -32.29 15.72 26.28
N VAL A 196 -31.34 14.86 26.65
CA VAL A 196 -29.92 15.06 26.33
C VAL A 196 -29.60 14.52 24.94
N SER A 197 -28.43 14.85 24.41
CA SER A 197 -27.99 14.38 23.10
C SER A 197 -26.63 13.70 23.20
N PHE A 198 -26.43 12.63 22.44
CA PHE A 198 -25.21 11.84 22.39
C PHE A 198 -24.52 12.00 21.05
N ARG A 199 -23.19 11.86 21.00
CA ARG A 199 -22.46 11.89 19.72
C ARG A 199 -22.79 10.70 18.83
N ILE A 200 -22.95 10.95 17.54
CA ILE A 200 -23.08 9.90 16.53
C ILE A 200 -21.71 9.33 16.20
N SER A 201 -20.71 10.19 15.95
CA SER A 201 -19.37 9.74 15.59
C SER A 201 -18.57 9.27 16.81
N PRO A 202 -17.79 8.17 16.71
CA PRO A 202 -16.94 7.71 17.82
C PRO A 202 -15.91 8.77 18.16
N THR A 203 -15.77 9.17 19.43
CA THR A 203 -14.75 10.13 19.90
C THR A 203 -13.44 9.42 20.25
N SER A 204 -12.30 10.12 20.16
CA SER A 204 -11.00 9.58 20.58
C SER A 204 -10.83 9.57 22.10
N HIS A 205 -11.62 10.38 22.81
CA HIS A 205 -11.70 10.38 24.27
C HIS A 205 -12.98 9.64 24.69
N THR A 206 -12.78 8.54 25.41
CA THR A 206 -13.83 7.73 26.06
C THR A 206 -14.46 8.41 27.27
N ASP A 207 -14.02 9.62 27.59
CA ASP A 207 -14.43 10.34 28.77
C ASP A 207 -15.67 11.17 28.45
N LEU A 208 -16.79 10.48 28.24
CA LEU A 208 -18.13 11.06 28.45
C LEU A 208 -18.29 11.34 29.95
N LEU A 209 -17.52 12.31 30.46
CA LEU A 209 -17.71 12.85 31.80
C LEU A 209 -18.97 13.69 31.73
N ASN A 210 -20.01 13.22 32.42
CA ASN A 210 -21.27 13.90 32.74
C ASN A 210 -21.78 14.82 31.63
N GLY A 211 -22.83 14.42 30.90
CA GLY A 211 -23.41 15.11 29.72
C GLY A 211 -23.86 16.58 29.83
N ASP A 212 -23.24 17.37 30.70
CA ASP A 212 -23.25 18.82 30.83
C ASP A 212 -22.07 19.52 30.11
N GLU A 213 -20.98 18.82 29.74
CA GLU A 213 -19.90 19.44 28.94
C GLU A 213 -20.31 19.60 27.46
N PRO A 214 -19.92 20.71 26.80
CA PRO A 214 -20.25 20.94 25.40
C PRO A 214 -19.63 19.85 24.53
N VAL A 215 -20.50 19.11 23.87
CA VAL A 215 -20.13 18.10 22.88
C VAL A 215 -19.29 18.78 21.79
N SER A 216 -18.03 18.35 21.64
CA SER A 216 -17.16 18.74 20.51
C SER A 216 -17.94 18.62 19.20
N THR A 217 -17.69 19.45 18.19
CA THR A 217 -18.36 19.32 16.88
C THR A 217 -17.64 18.34 15.95
N LEU A 218 -18.31 17.91 14.88
CA LEU A 218 -17.70 17.06 13.85
C LEU A 218 -16.42 17.69 13.31
N THR A 219 -16.43 18.99 13.03
CA THR A 219 -15.29 19.69 12.44
C THR A 219 -14.13 19.87 13.41
N GLN A 220 -14.39 20.05 14.72
CA GLN A 220 -13.34 20.08 15.74
C GLN A 220 -12.60 18.75 15.85
N ASP A 221 -13.35 17.64 15.87
CA ASP A 221 -12.77 16.30 15.90
C ASP A 221 -11.99 15.99 14.62
N PHE A 222 -12.57 16.32 13.47
CA PHE A 222 -11.93 16.15 12.17
C PHE A 222 -10.60 16.91 12.11
N HIS A 223 -10.58 18.18 12.52
CA HIS A 223 -9.38 19.00 12.55
C HIS A 223 -8.31 18.39 13.46
N THR A 224 -8.69 17.95 14.66
CA THR A 224 -7.76 17.31 15.62
C THR A 224 -7.17 16.02 15.06
N ARG A 225 -7.97 15.19 14.38
CA ARG A 225 -7.51 13.95 13.74
C ARG A 225 -6.56 14.22 12.58
N LEU A 226 -6.87 15.21 11.75
CA LEU A 226 -6.03 15.59 10.62
C LEU A 226 -4.66 16.11 11.10
N ASP A 227 -4.62 16.93 12.14
CA ASP A 227 -3.36 17.41 12.75
C ASP A 227 -2.54 16.27 13.34
N ASN A 228 -3.16 15.34 14.06
CA ASN A 228 -2.48 14.16 14.61
C ASN A 228 -1.90 13.26 13.50
N LEU A 229 -2.62 13.10 12.39
CA LEU A 229 -2.11 12.39 11.21
C LEU A 229 -0.87 13.10 10.64
N LEU A 230 -0.95 14.42 10.42
CA LEU A 230 0.17 15.20 9.90
C LEU A 230 1.41 15.12 10.78
N ARG A 231 1.26 15.25 12.10
CA ARG A 231 2.38 15.09 13.05
C ARG A 231 3.07 13.74 12.89
N THR A 232 2.30 12.67 12.70
CA THR A 232 2.85 11.33 12.46
C THR A 232 3.61 11.26 11.13
N LEU A 233 3.07 11.88 10.07
CA LEU A 233 3.69 11.86 8.73
C LEU A 233 5.00 12.65 8.66
N VAL A 234 5.09 13.80 9.35
CA VAL A 234 6.30 14.66 9.37
C VAL A 234 7.52 13.94 9.96
N HIS A 235 7.30 13.00 10.89
CA HIS A 235 8.38 12.20 11.48
C HIS A 235 8.74 10.95 10.66
N ALA A 236 7.94 10.61 9.66
CA ALA A 236 8.19 9.47 8.78
C ALA A 236 9.06 9.86 7.58
N ARG A 237 9.56 8.85 6.85
CA ARG A 237 10.14 9.04 5.52
C ARG A 237 9.04 8.81 4.47
N PRO A 238 8.49 9.85 3.83
CA PRO A 238 7.37 9.69 2.93
C PRO A 238 7.78 9.06 1.60
N HIS A 239 6.88 8.25 1.05
CA HIS A 239 6.92 7.73 -0.32
C HIS A 239 5.58 8.03 -0.97
N PHE A 240 5.60 8.74 -2.10
CA PHE A 240 4.38 9.22 -2.75
C PHE A 240 4.04 8.36 -3.97
N VAL A 241 2.76 7.97 -4.05
CA VAL A 241 2.16 7.32 -5.21
C VAL A 241 1.01 8.21 -5.67
N ARG A 242 1.04 8.66 -6.93
CA ARG A 242 -0.02 9.48 -7.53
C ARG A 242 -0.87 8.61 -8.44
N CYS A 243 -2.11 8.36 -8.03
CA CYS A 243 -3.10 7.67 -8.86
C CYS A 243 -3.75 8.68 -9.81
N ILE A 244 -3.90 8.31 -11.09
CA ILE A 244 -4.54 9.14 -12.12
C ILE A 244 -5.72 8.38 -12.69
N CYS A 245 -6.89 9.00 -12.66
CA CYS A 245 -8.09 8.45 -13.27
C CYS A 245 -8.05 8.63 -14.79
N SER A 246 -8.19 7.55 -15.56
CA SER A 246 -8.12 7.59 -17.03
C SER A 246 -9.40 8.10 -17.69
N ASN A 247 -10.56 7.91 -17.06
CA ASN A 247 -11.85 8.40 -17.52
C ASN A 247 -12.88 8.39 -16.36
N ASN A 248 -13.89 9.25 -16.44
CA ASN A 248 -14.95 9.35 -15.41
C ASN A 248 -16.10 8.36 -15.60
N GLN A 249 -16.06 7.51 -16.63
CA GLN A 249 -17.12 6.54 -16.93
C GLN A 249 -16.80 5.15 -16.37
N GLU A 250 -15.66 5.00 -15.69
CA GLU A 250 -15.17 3.72 -15.16
C GLU A 250 -15.01 2.63 -16.24
N VAL A 251 -14.77 3.03 -17.49
CA VAL A 251 -14.66 2.12 -18.63
C VAL A 251 -13.20 1.67 -18.81
N THR A 252 -12.99 0.37 -18.90
CA THR A 252 -11.67 -0.20 -19.17
C THR A 252 -11.14 0.21 -20.54
N ASN A 253 -9.83 0.41 -20.68
CA ASN A 253 -9.17 0.81 -21.94
C ASN A 253 -9.66 2.14 -22.56
N SER A 254 -10.39 2.95 -21.81
CA SER A 254 -10.76 4.31 -22.22
C SER A 254 -9.82 5.33 -21.59
N PHE A 255 -9.26 6.22 -22.43
CA PHE A 255 -8.34 7.27 -22.02
C PHE A 255 -8.87 8.63 -22.46
N ASP A 256 -9.38 9.39 -21.50
CA ASP A 256 -9.79 10.78 -21.72
C ASP A 256 -8.60 11.71 -21.44
N ARG A 257 -8.02 12.22 -22.53
CA ARG A 257 -6.89 13.15 -22.47
C ARG A 257 -7.22 14.41 -21.67
N GLY A 258 -8.43 14.94 -21.75
CA GLY A 258 -8.84 16.16 -21.06
C GLY A 258 -8.93 15.96 -19.54
N ILE A 259 -9.42 14.80 -19.10
CA ILE A 259 -9.45 14.40 -17.69
C ILE A 259 -8.03 14.19 -17.15
N VAL A 260 -7.20 13.45 -17.88
CA VAL A 260 -5.83 13.13 -17.45
C VAL A 260 -4.94 14.38 -17.40
N VAL A 261 -4.99 15.25 -18.41
CA VAL A 261 -4.18 16.48 -18.44
C VAL A 261 -4.55 17.42 -17.29
N ARG A 262 -5.83 17.53 -16.92
CA ARG A 262 -6.26 18.34 -15.77
C ARG A 262 -5.66 17.81 -14.46
N GLN A 263 -5.69 16.50 -14.25
CA GLN A 263 -5.08 15.87 -13.07
C GLN A 263 -3.55 16.04 -13.04
N ILE A 264 -2.87 15.86 -14.16
CA ILE A 264 -1.41 16.05 -14.25
C ILE A 264 -1.02 17.48 -13.84
N ARG A 265 -1.81 18.47 -14.27
CA ARG A 265 -1.60 19.89 -13.91
C ARG A 265 -1.92 20.16 -12.45
N SER A 266 -3.08 19.72 -11.95
CA SER A 266 -3.48 20.01 -10.56
C SER A 266 -2.59 19.30 -9.53
N LEU A 267 -2.14 18.08 -9.82
CA LEU A 267 -1.23 17.33 -8.96
C LEU A 267 0.24 17.76 -9.12
N GLN A 268 0.52 18.69 -10.04
CA GLN A 268 1.83 19.28 -10.30
C GLN A 268 2.90 18.27 -10.70
N VAL A 269 2.50 17.26 -11.47
CA VAL A 269 3.38 16.16 -11.89
C VAL A 269 4.51 16.65 -12.79
N LEU A 270 4.25 17.67 -13.63
CA LEU A 270 5.26 18.21 -14.54
C LEU A 270 6.35 18.96 -13.78
N GLU A 271 5.97 19.75 -12.78
CA GLU A 271 6.85 20.48 -11.88
C GLU A 271 7.72 19.51 -11.08
N THR A 272 7.14 18.41 -10.60
CA THR A 272 7.89 17.32 -9.97
C THR A 272 8.88 16.69 -10.93
N VAL A 273 8.46 16.35 -12.15
CA VAL A 273 9.36 15.74 -13.14
C VAL A 273 10.50 16.71 -13.49
N ASN A 274 10.22 18.01 -13.61
CA ASN A 274 11.24 19.02 -13.86
C ASN A 274 12.27 19.09 -12.71
N LEU A 275 11.81 19.11 -11.45
CA LEU A 275 12.69 19.01 -10.28
C LEU A 275 13.54 17.74 -10.31
N MET A 276 12.93 16.59 -10.62
CA MET A 276 13.62 15.30 -10.61
C MET A 276 14.63 15.16 -11.75
N ALA A 277 14.35 15.80 -12.89
CA ALA A 277 15.19 15.74 -14.09
C ALA A 277 16.39 16.69 -14.02
N GLY A 278 16.20 17.92 -13.54
CA GLY A 278 17.25 18.95 -13.53
C GLY A 278 17.84 19.28 -12.16
N GLY A 279 17.13 19.01 -11.07
CA GLY A 279 17.53 19.39 -9.71
C GLY A 279 18.25 18.30 -8.92
N PHE A 280 18.39 18.55 -7.62
CA PHE A 280 18.98 17.61 -6.65
C PHE A 280 17.95 17.14 -5.61
N PRO A 281 16.98 16.29 -5.99
CA PRO A 281 15.93 15.84 -5.08
C PRO A 281 16.44 14.91 -3.96
N HIS A 282 17.66 14.39 -4.07
CA HIS A 282 18.22 13.46 -3.09
C HIS A 282 19.41 14.06 -2.36
N ARG A 283 19.37 13.97 -1.03
CA ARG A 283 20.49 14.34 -0.17
C ARG A 283 20.85 13.22 0.80
N MET A 284 22.13 13.09 1.11
CA MET A 284 22.60 12.13 2.10
C MET A 284 23.83 12.65 2.82
N ARG A 285 23.98 12.33 4.11
CA ARG A 285 25.22 12.64 4.84
C ARG A 285 26.40 11.89 4.22
N TYR A 286 27.57 12.52 4.18
CA TYR A 286 28.77 11.92 3.58
C TYR A 286 29.12 10.54 4.18
N LYS A 287 29.07 10.39 5.51
CA LYS A 287 29.32 9.11 6.20
C LYS A 287 28.33 8.01 5.76
N ALA A 288 27.06 8.37 5.59
CA ALA A 288 26.04 7.44 5.12
C ALA A 288 26.24 7.06 3.64
N PHE A 289 26.64 8.02 2.81
CA PHE A 289 26.99 7.79 1.40
C PHE A 289 28.15 6.79 1.28
N ASN A 290 29.27 7.06 1.95
CA ASN A 290 30.45 6.20 1.89
C ASN A 290 30.15 4.80 2.42
N SER A 291 29.47 4.68 3.56
CA SER A 291 29.08 3.37 4.10
C SER A 291 28.22 2.57 3.10
N ARG A 292 27.29 3.26 2.41
CA ARG A 292 26.36 2.62 1.47
C ARG A 292 27.02 2.20 0.16
N TYR A 293 27.92 3.02 -0.38
CA TYR A 293 28.45 2.89 -1.74
C TYR A 293 29.95 2.57 -1.85
N ARG A 294 30.70 2.48 -0.74
CA ARG A 294 32.15 2.15 -0.74
C ARG A 294 32.54 0.92 -1.57
N LEU A 295 31.63 -0.05 -1.72
CA LEU A 295 31.89 -1.27 -2.51
C LEU A 295 32.01 -1.02 -4.02
N LEU A 296 31.68 0.18 -4.49
CA LEU A 296 31.78 0.55 -5.90
C LEU A 296 33.19 0.98 -6.30
N ALA A 297 34.00 1.46 -5.34
CA ALA A 297 35.38 1.84 -5.56
C ALA A 297 36.35 0.78 -4.99
N PRO A 298 37.57 0.66 -5.54
CA PRO A 298 38.60 -0.20 -4.98
C PRO A 298 38.92 0.17 -3.53
N PHE A 299 38.99 -0.84 -2.66
CA PHE A 299 39.22 -0.62 -1.23
C PHE A 299 40.56 0.06 -0.92
N ALA A 300 41.58 -0.18 -1.76
CA ALA A 300 42.91 0.39 -1.62
C ALA A 300 42.95 1.91 -1.86
N GLU A 301 42.01 2.43 -2.65
CA GLU A 301 41.95 3.85 -3.03
C GLU A 301 41.05 4.68 -2.09
N LEU A 302 40.36 4.03 -1.15
CA LEU A 302 39.53 4.70 -0.15
C LEU A 302 40.32 4.94 1.13
N ASN A 303 40.36 6.19 1.58
CA ASN A 303 41.06 6.62 2.79
C ASN A 303 40.38 6.08 4.04
N ARG A 304 39.03 6.12 4.07
CA ARG A 304 38.19 5.64 5.17
C ARG A 304 38.41 6.38 6.50
N THR A 305 38.85 7.64 6.44
CA THR A 305 39.04 8.54 7.60
C THR A 305 37.97 9.65 7.62
N GLU A 306 37.69 10.21 8.80
CA GLU A 306 36.64 11.25 8.94
C GLU A 306 37.00 12.59 8.28
N GLU A 307 38.29 12.89 8.12
CA GLU A 307 38.77 14.10 7.46
C GLU A 307 38.62 14.03 5.92
N LYS A 308 38.70 12.83 5.35
CA LYS A 308 38.68 12.60 3.89
C LYS A 308 37.38 11.97 3.37
N VAL A 309 36.28 12.10 4.12
CA VAL A 309 35.00 11.50 3.74
C VAL A 309 34.47 12.09 2.42
N THR A 310 34.71 13.38 2.17
CA THR A 310 34.36 14.08 0.93
C THR A 310 35.17 13.57 -0.27
N ASP A 311 36.45 13.30 -0.09
CA ASP A 311 37.32 12.75 -1.14
C ASP A 311 36.91 11.33 -1.50
N ASP A 312 36.65 10.49 -0.49
CA ASP A 312 36.11 9.13 -0.70
C ASP A 312 34.77 9.17 -1.45
N CYS A 313 33.90 10.16 -1.18
CA CYS A 313 32.65 10.35 -1.95
C CYS A 313 32.94 10.64 -3.42
N LYS A 314 33.88 11.57 -3.70
CA LYS A 314 34.27 11.93 -5.07
C LYS A 314 34.85 10.72 -5.81
N THR A 315 35.74 9.96 -5.17
CA THR A 315 36.32 8.74 -5.75
C THR A 315 35.21 7.75 -6.13
N ILE A 316 34.27 7.46 -5.23
CA ILE A 316 33.14 6.57 -5.52
C ILE A 316 32.31 7.04 -6.72
N LEU A 317 32.05 8.35 -6.83
CA LEU A 317 31.27 8.93 -7.94
C LEU A 317 32.04 8.89 -9.26
N GLN A 318 33.34 9.16 -9.24
CA GLN A 318 34.21 9.04 -10.41
C GLN A 318 34.18 7.62 -10.96
N TYR A 319 34.37 6.61 -10.09
CA TYR A 319 34.25 5.21 -10.49
C TYR A 319 32.88 4.87 -11.06
N ALA A 320 31.79 5.40 -10.48
CA ALA A 320 30.45 5.19 -11.01
C ALA A 320 30.27 5.81 -12.41
N ASN A 321 30.78 7.02 -12.63
CA ASN A 321 30.73 7.71 -13.92
C ASN A 321 31.60 7.04 -14.99
N ASP A 322 32.79 6.57 -14.64
CA ASP A 322 33.68 5.86 -15.57
C ASP A 322 33.07 4.54 -16.03
N LEU A 323 32.40 3.83 -15.12
CA LEU A 323 31.64 2.62 -15.45
C LEU A 323 30.43 2.91 -16.35
N LEU A 324 29.84 4.11 -16.24
CA LEU A 324 28.78 4.57 -17.12
C LEU A 324 29.31 4.87 -18.53
N ALA A 325 30.40 5.64 -18.62
CA ALA A 325 31.02 6.03 -19.87
C ALA A 325 31.39 4.81 -20.72
N LYS A 326 31.84 3.72 -20.06
CA LYS A 326 32.14 2.43 -20.72
C LYS A 326 30.92 1.66 -21.23
N ARG A 327 29.69 2.02 -20.85
CA ARG A 327 28.46 1.27 -21.17
C ARG A 327 27.57 1.94 -22.21
N GLU A 328 27.94 3.11 -22.77
CA GLU A 328 27.16 3.87 -23.77
C GLU A 328 25.65 3.96 -23.46
N VAL A 329 25.28 4.22 -22.20
CA VAL A 329 23.88 4.43 -21.84
C VAL A 329 23.58 5.93 -21.82
N VAL A 330 23.05 6.43 -22.94
CA VAL A 330 22.51 7.80 -23.01
C VAL A 330 21.12 7.80 -22.37
N SER A 331 21.06 8.10 -21.07
CA SER A 331 19.81 8.42 -20.38
C SER A 331 19.60 9.94 -20.43
N GLY A 332 18.42 10.41 -20.81
CA GLY A 332 18.07 11.84 -20.83
C GLY A 332 17.88 12.47 -19.43
N VAL A 333 18.10 11.72 -18.35
CA VAL A 333 18.04 12.21 -16.96
C VAL A 333 19.42 12.69 -16.53
N SER A 334 19.49 13.86 -15.88
CA SER A 334 20.74 14.39 -15.34
C SER A 334 21.43 13.38 -14.43
N THR A 335 22.74 13.24 -14.59
CA THR A 335 23.64 12.48 -13.70
C THR A 335 24.52 13.41 -12.87
N SER A 336 24.10 14.67 -12.71
CA SER A 336 24.82 15.66 -11.91
C SER A 336 24.79 15.31 -10.42
N TRP A 337 25.78 15.81 -9.70
CA TRP A 337 25.85 15.75 -8.25
C TRP A 337 26.54 17.02 -7.74
N ALA A 338 26.29 17.35 -6.48
CA ALA A 338 26.90 18.51 -5.83
C ALA A 338 27.29 18.18 -4.39
N LEU A 339 28.35 18.84 -3.93
CA LEU A 339 28.87 18.70 -2.57
C LEU A 339 28.44 19.91 -1.75
N GLY A 340 27.68 19.64 -0.70
CA GLY A 340 27.36 20.64 0.33
C GLY A 340 28.39 20.65 1.45
N LYS A 341 28.11 21.40 2.50
CA LYS A 341 28.94 21.47 3.72
C LYS A 341 29.00 20.13 4.46
N ARG A 342 27.87 19.41 4.57
CA ARG A 342 27.71 18.17 5.36
C ARG A 342 27.05 17.04 4.58
N HIS A 343 26.39 17.38 3.46
CA HIS A 343 25.63 16.43 2.66
C HIS A 343 26.11 16.41 1.22
N ILE A 344 26.00 15.25 0.58
CA ILE A 344 26.04 15.12 -0.87
C ILE A 344 24.63 15.22 -1.42
N PHE A 345 24.52 15.93 -2.54
CA PHE A 345 23.30 16.14 -3.32
C PHE A 345 23.42 15.38 -4.64
N LEU A 346 22.37 14.64 -4.99
CA LEU A 346 22.35 13.74 -6.14
C LEU A 346 21.11 14.00 -6.99
N SER A 347 21.32 14.10 -8.30
CA SER A 347 20.23 14.00 -9.27
C SER A 347 19.60 12.60 -9.22
N GLU A 348 18.40 12.47 -9.74
CA GLU A 348 17.72 11.16 -9.81
C GLU A 348 18.51 10.15 -10.65
N GLY A 349 19.12 10.59 -11.76
CA GLY A 349 19.88 9.72 -12.66
C GLY A 349 21.10 9.08 -12.00
N ILE A 350 21.95 9.89 -11.34
CA ILE A 350 23.14 9.35 -10.65
C ILE A 350 22.76 8.45 -9.48
N ARG A 351 21.67 8.77 -8.75
CA ARG A 351 21.19 7.92 -7.65
C ARG A 351 20.76 6.54 -8.16
N GLN A 352 19.96 6.50 -9.24
CA GLN A 352 19.53 5.22 -9.83
C GLN A 352 20.72 4.39 -10.31
N LEU A 353 21.70 5.05 -10.94
CA LEU A 353 22.95 4.40 -11.34
C LEU A 353 23.67 3.76 -10.15
N LEU A 354 23.91 4.53 -9.09
CA LEU A 354 24.64 4.05 -7.92
C LEU A 354 23.95 2.82 -7.31
N GLU A 355 22.61 2.82 -7.22
CA GLU A 355 21.86 1.65 -6.74
C GLU A 355 21.93 0.46 -7.70
N LYS A 356 21.86 0.69 -9.02
CA LYS A 356 22.02 -0.37 -10.02
C LYS A 356 23.39 -1.03 -9.91
N LEU A 357 24.47 -0.25 -9.93
CA LEU A 357 25.84 -0.75 -9.80
C LEU A 357 26.03 -1.48 -8.46
N ARG A 358 25.48 -0.91 -7.38
CA ARG A 358 25.55 -1.53 -6.04
C ARG A 358 24.87 -2.88 -6.00
N ASN A 359 23.69 -2.99 -6.59
CA ASN A 359 22.95 -4.25 -6.66
C ASN A 359 23.66 -5.29 -7.54
N GLU A 360 24.23 -4.88 -8.68
CA GLU A 360 25.03 -5.76 -9.55
C GLU A 360 26.26 -6.31 -8.80
N THR A 361 27.04 -5.45 -8.15
CA THR A 361 28.23 -5.86 -7.39
C THR A 361 27.88 -6.78 -6.22
N ARG A 362 26.80 -6.46 -5.48
CA ARG A 362 26.30 -7.33 -4.40
C ARG A 362 25.85 -8.69 -4.89
N LYS A 363 25.15 -8.76 -6.03
CA LYS A 363 24.72 -10.04 -6.63
C LYS A 363 25.92 -10.90 -7.03
N LYS A 364 26.96 -10.30 -7.63
CA LYS A 364 28.21 -11.01 -7.98
C LYS A 364 28.90 -11.56 -6.73
N ALA A 365 29.07 -10.73 -5.70
CA ALA A 365 29.67 -11.13 -4.43
C ALA A 365 28.87 -12.24 -3.73
N ALA A 366 27.53 -12.11 -3.67
CA ALA A 366 26.65 -13.12 -3.10
C ALA A 366 26.76 -14.46 -3.85
N THR A 367 26.79 -14.42 -5.18
CA THR A 367 26.94 -15.63 -6.01
C THR A 367 28.28 -16.33 -5.73
N LEU A 368 29.37 -15.57 -5.61
CA LEU A 368 30.69 -16.11 -5.27
C LEU A 368 30.73 -16.75 -3.88
N ILE A 369 30.18 -16.07 -2.87
CA ILE A 369 30.10 -16.59 -1.51
C ILE A 369 29.25 -17.87 -1.49
N GLN A 370 28.08 -17.84 -2.15
CA GLN A 370 27.18 -18.98 -2.22
C GLN A 370 27.79 -20.17 -2.97
N SER A 371 28.46 -19.95 -4.10
CA SER A 371 29.09 -21.03 -4.87
C SER A 371 30.24 -21.65 -4.08
N THR A 372 31.07 -20.83 -3.43
CA THR A 372 32.20 -21.27 -2.60
C THR A 372 31.71 -22.09 -1.42
N TRP A 373 30.71 -21.60 -0.69
CA TRP A 373 30.13 -22.30 0.45
C TRP A 373 29.44 -23.60 0.03
N ARG A 374 28.66 -23.59 -1.06
CA ARG A 374 28.03 -24.82 -1.59
C ARG A 374 29.08 -25.85 -1.99
N GLY A 375 30.15 -25.42 -2.65
CA GLY A 375 31.27 -26.29 -3.03
C GLY A 375 32.05 -26.84 -1.84
N TRP A 376 32.29 -26.02 -0.80
CA TRP A 376 32.89 -26.49 0.45
C TRP A 376 31.98 -27.49 1.17
N ARG A 377 30.68 -27.17 1.31
CA ARG A 377 29.69 -28.04 1.96
C ARG A 377 29.56 -29.39 1.27
N TYR A 378 29.59 -29.41 -0.06
CA TYR A 378 29.54 -30.67 -0.83
C TYR A 378 30.79 -31.51 -0.60
N ARG A 379 31.99 -30.91 -0.65
CA ARG A 379 33.27 -31.59 -0.37
C ARG A 379 33.34 -32.12 1.06
N TYR A 380 32.89 -31.33 2.04
CA TYR A 380 32.83 -31.74 3.44
C TYR A 380 31.88 -32.93 3.66
N ARG A 381 30.73 -32.97 2.98
CA ARG A 381 29.81 -34.12 3.01
C ARG A 381 30.34 -35.34 2.27
N TRP A 382 31.07 -35.14 1.18
CA TRP A 382 31.67 -36.24 0.40
C TRP A 382 32.71 -37.02 1.21
N THR A 383 33.52 -36.35 2.02
CA THR A 383 34.49 -37.03 2.89
C THR A 383 33.81 -37.83 4.01
N THR A 384 32.63 -37.41 4.47
CA THR A 384 31.81 -38.18 5.44
C THR A 384 31.17 -39.39 4.77
N LEU A 385 30.54 -39.23 3.60
CA LEU A 385 29.94 -40.32 2.81
C LEU A 385 30.95 -41.39 2.36
N ARG A 386 32.22 -41.01 2.18
CA ARG A 386 33.29 -41.94 1.80
C ARG A 386 33.85 -42.72 2.98
N ARG A 387 33.68 -42.25 4.23
CA ARG A 387 34.00 -43.03 5.45
C ARG A 387 32.94 -44.10 5.73
N ASP A 388 31.69 -43.85 5.36
CA ASP A 388 30.59 -44.83 5.49
C ASP A 388 30.61 -45.93 4.42
N LYS A 389 31.49 -45.84 3.41
CA LYS A 389 31.73 -46.90 2.42
C LYS A 389 33.11 -47.55 2.62
N THR A 390 33.24 -48.34 3.67
CA THR A 390 34.24 -49.42 3.72
C THR A 390 33.80 -50.58 2.81
N PRO A 391 34.72 -51.30 2.16
CA PRO A 391 34.38 -52.32 1.19
C PRO A 391 33.76 -53.54 1.89
N GLU A 392 32.48 -53.82 1.63
CA GLU A 392 31.92 -55.14 1.93
C GLU A 392 32.71 -56.18 1.14
N LYS A 393 33.47 -57.01 1.87
CA LYS A 393 34.10 -58.21 1.35
C LYS A 393 33.01 -59.10 0.74
N ILE A 394 33.13 -59.35 -0.56
CA ILE A 394 32.46 -60.46 -1.21
C ILE A 394 33.00 -61.74 -0.58
N THR A 395 32.18 -62.44 0.20
CA THR A 395 32.44 -63.84 0.55
C THR A 395 31.12 -64.59 0.49
N SER A 396 31.12 -65.60 -0.37
CA SER A 396 30.00 -66.46 -0.72
C SER A 396 29.67 -67.47 0.37
N MET A 397 28.41 -67.93 0.31
CA MET A 397 27.83 -69.19 0.79
C MET A 397 27.19 -69.24 2.19
N ALA A 398 25.86 -69.31 2.13
CA ALA A 398 24.98 -70.30 2.76
C ALA A 398 25.07 -70.54 4.27
N SER A 399 24.03 -70.11 5.01
CA SER A 399 23.14 -71.06 5.67
C SER A 399 21.79 -70.42 6.03
N THR A 400 20.78 -71.28 6.06
CA THR A 400 19.36 -71.04 6.24
C THR A 400 18.94 -70.81 7.70
N LYS A 401 17.76 -70.18 7.84
CA LYS A 401 16.73 -70.27 8.92
C LYS A 401 16.63 -69.13 9.95
N ALA A 402 15.57 -68.35 9.71
CA ALA A 402 14.41 -68.08 10.57
C ALA A 402 14.58 -67.28 11.89
N VAL A 403 13.98 -66.09 11.90
CA VAL A 403 13.38 -65.44 13.09
C VAL A 403 12.08 -64.73 12.67
N PRO A 404 10.99 -64.81 13.46
CA PRO A 404 9.66 -64.32 13.09
C PRO A 404 9.39 -62.84 13.44
N ALA A 405 8.41 -62.31 12.72
CA ALA A 405 7.53 -61.16 12.93
C ALA A 405 7.84 -60.11 14.03
N ARG A 406 7.95 -58.84 13.62
CA ARG A 406 7.47 -57.69 14.41
C ARG A 406 6.99 -56.54 13.50
N THR A 407 5.67 -56.36 13.50
CA THR A 407 4.88 -55.13 13.34
C THR A 407 5.48 -53.97 12.53
N GLY A 408 4.86 -53.69 11.38
CA GLY A 408 5.18 -52.58 10.49
C GLY A 408 5.03 -51.19 11.12
N VAL A 409 6.08 -50.38 10.92
CA VAL A 409 6.19 -48.95 11.19
C VAL A 409 5.72 -48.18 9.93
N PRO A 410 5.01 -47.04 10.06
CA PRO A 410 4.52 -46.26 8.92
C PRO A 410 5.65 -45.52 8.14
N PRO A 411 5.42 -45.13 6.87
CA PRO A 411 6.48 -44.65 5.99
C PRO A 411 6.80 -43.15 6.18
N GLY A 412 8.09 -42.85 6.31
CA GLY A 412 8.74 -41.71 5.66
C GLY A 412 8.53 -40.31 6.27
N THR A 413 9.31 -39.98 7.29
CA THR A 413 9.63 -38.58 7.61
C THR A 413 10.49 -37.98 6.50
N ARG A 414 9.91 -37.11 5.66
CA ARG A 414 10.69 -36.22 4.78
C ARG A 414 11.53 -35.28 5.65
N PRO A 415 12.81 -35.03 5.33
CA PRO A 415 13.61 -34.08 6.08
C PRO A 415 13.03 -32.67 5.94
N ARG A 416 12.93 -31.96 7.08
CA ARG A 416 12.45 -30.58 7.18
C ARG A 416 13.22 -29.65 6.22
N PRO A 417 12.56 -28.74 5.48
CA PRO A 417 13.25 -27.73 4.68
C PRO A 417 14.17 -26.86 5.55
N GLN A 418 15.33 -26.44 5.02
CA GLN A 418 16.22 -25.52 5.75
C GLN A 418 15.55 -24.14 5.95
N PRO A 419 15.83 -23.44 7.05
CA PRO A 419 15.31 -22.09 7.29
C PRO A 419 15.75 -21.12 6.20
N ILE A 420 14.86 -20.19 5.85
CA ILE A 420 15.14 -19.06 4.96
C ILE A 420 16.15 -18.14 5.66
N ALA A 421 17.21 -17.75 4.95
CA ALA A 421 18.24 -16.87 5.50
C ALA A 421 17.67 -15.47 5.80
N GLY A 422 17.70 -15.03 7.05
CA GLY A 422 17.33 -13.67 7.47
C GLY A 422 16.56 -13.55 8.79
N THR A 423 16.05 -14.64 9.36
CA THR A 423 15.43 -14.62 10.69
C THR A 423 16.50 -14.78 11.77
N PRO A 424 16.60 -13.90 12.78
CA PRO A 424 17.35 -14.19 13.99
C PRO A 424 16.77 -15.45 14.65
N PRO A 425 17.58 -16.26 15.36
CA PRO A 425 17.01 -17.29 16.23
C PRO A 425 16.06 -16.62 17.24
N PRO A 426 14.92 -17.26 17.57
CA PRO A 426 14.02 -16.73 18.59
C PRO A 426 14.78 -16.58 19.90
N ASP A 427 14.52 -15.47 20.59
CA ASP A 427 15.13 -15.17 21.89
C ASP A 427 14.75 -16.30 22.87
N MET A 428 15.74 -16.94 23.50
CA MET A 428 15.53 -18.13 24.34
C MET A 428 14.78 -17.82 25.65
N THR A 429 14.44 -16.55 25.87
CA THR A 429 13.72 -16.02 27.03
C THR A 429 12.24 -15.76 26.78
N GLU A 430 11.76 -15.76 25.54
CA GLU A 430 10.32 -15.72 25.26
C GLU A 430 9.73 -17.13 25.31
N LYS A 431 9.28 -17.55 26.50
CA LYS A 431 8.42 -18.73 26.61
C LYS A 431 7.09 -18.41 25.93
N CYS A 432 6.92 -18.93 24.72
CA CYS A 432 5.64 -18.95 24.03
C CYS A 432 4.62 -19.70 24.92
N ASP A 433 3.57 -19.00 25.36
CA ASP A 433 2.57 -19.57 26.29
C ASP A 433 1.74 -20.63 25.56
N ALA A 434 2.00 -21.88 25.88
CA ALA A 434 1.34 -23.04 25.28
C ALA A 434 -0.19 -22.97 25.43
N LYS A 435 -0.72 -22.31 26.47
CA LYS A 435 -2.17 -22.13 26.65
C LYS A 435 -2.77 -21.17 25.64
N ILE A 436 -2.07 -20.08 25.33
CA ILE A 436 -2.51 -19.10 24.33
C ILE A 436 -2.51 -19.73 22.94
N ILE A 437 -1.49 -20.53 22.63
CA ILE A 437 -1.43 -21.29 21.36
C ILE A 437 -2.61 -22.25 21.27
N GLN A 438 -2.89 -23.01 22.32
CA GLN A 438 -3.96 -24.00 22.34
C GLN A 438 -5.35 -23.34 22.25
N GLN A 439 -5.56 -22.20 22.92
CA GLN A 439 -6.79 -21.41 22.80
C GLN A 439 -6.96 -20.84 21.40
N THR A 440 -5.89 -20.32 20.78
CA THR A 440 -5.93 -19.79 19.41
C THR A 440 -6.22 -20.90 18.40
N CYS A 441 -5.58 -22.07 18.54
CA CYS A 441 -5.83 -23.22 17.68
C CYS A 441 -7.27 -23.74 17.79
N ASN A 442 -7.84 -23.77 19.01
CA ASN A 442 -9.23 -24.15 19.24
C ASN A 442 -10.21 -23.12 18.66
N LEU A 443 -9.93 -21.82 18.80
CA LEU A 443 -10.79 -20.74 18.31
C LEU A 443 -10.89 -20.72 16.77
N PHE A 444 -9.81 -21.09 16.07
CA PHE A 444 -9.73 -21.07 14.61
C PHE A 444 -9.82 -22.46 13.95
N GLY A 445 -10.08 -23.52 14.72
CA GLY A 445 -10.19 -24.90 14.19
C GLY A 445 -8.92 -25.42 13.52
N LEU A 446 -7.75 -24.90 13.89
CA LEU A 446 -6.47 -25.23 13.28
C LEU A 446 -5.85 -26.44 13.99
N ASN A 447 -5.91 -27.61 13.36
CA ASN A 447 -5.27 -28.82 13.87
C ASN A 447 -3.73 -28.70 13.73
N LEU A 448 -3.02 -28.67 14.86
CA LEU A 448 -1.55 -28.54 14.92
C LEU A 448 -0.79 -29.69 14.23
N GLU A 449 -1.41 -30.87 14.11
CA GLU A 449 -0.78 -32.04 13.47
C GLU A 449 -1.09 -32.15 11.96
N ARG A 450 -2.08 -31.40 11.47
CA ARG A 450 -2.45 -31.37 10.06
C ARG A 450 -2.42 -29.93 9.55
N PRO A 451 -1.30 -29.48 8.92
CA PRO A 451 -1.33 -28.21 8.21
C PRO A 451 -2.51 -28.21 7.22
N PRO A 452 -3.19 -27.06 7.03
CA PRO A 452 -4.29 -26.96 6.07
C PRO A 452 -3.80 -27.48 4.71
N PRO A 453 -4.59 -28.31 4.01
CA PRO A 453 -4.17 -28.91 2.77
C PRO A 453 -3.76 -27.80 1.80
N VAL A 454 -2.53 -27.92 1.26
CA VAL A 454 -2.04 -27.02 0.22
C VAL A 454 -3.07 -27.02 -0.91
N PRO A 455 -3.47 -25.85 -1.45
CA PRO A 455 -4.37 -25.80 -2.59
C PRO A 455 -3.86 -26.76 -3.67
N PRO A 456 -4.70 -27.62 -4.25
CA PRO A 456 -4.26 -28.57 -5.26
C PRO A 456 -3.52 -27.81 -6.37
N SER A 457 -2.40 -28.36 -6.83
CA SER A 457 -1.58 -27.73 -7.88
C SER A 457 -2.47 -27.43 -9.09
N ARG A 458 -2.68 -26.15 -9.39
CA ARG A 458 -3.48 -25.77 -10.56
C ARG A 458 -2.72 -26.17 -11.82
N SER A 459 -3.35 -26.99 -12.64
CA SER A 459 -2.84 -27.39 -13.95
C SER A 459 -2.60 -26.13 -14.82
N TYR A 460 -1.55 -26.14 -15.61
CA TYR A 460 -1.22 -25.05 -16.54
C TYR A 460 -0.67 -25.64 -17.84
N THR A 461 -0.74 -24.87 -18.93
CA THR A 461 0.03 -25.15 -20.15
C THR A 461 1.21 -24.17 -20.25
N VAL A 462 2.28 -24.60 -20.91
CA VAL A 462 3.45 -23.74 -21.17
C VAL A 462 3.47 -23.44 -22.65
N THR A 463 3.53 -22.15 -23.01
CA THR A 463 3.70 -21.70 -24.38
C THR A 463 4.87 -20.73 -24.41
N GLY A 464 5.96 -21.09 -25.11
CA GLY A 464 7.23 -20.37 -25.01
C GLY A 464 7.75 -20.36 -23.57
N ASN A 465 8.00 -19.17 -23.00
CA ASN A 465 8.47 -18.99 -21.63
C ASN A 465 7.35 -18.65 -20.62
N THR A 466 6.09 -18.68 -21.04
CA THR A 466 4.95 -18.24 -20.21
C THR A 466 4.09 -19.42 -19.77
N LYS A 467 3.72 -19.45 -18.48
CA LYS A 467 2.74 -20.39 -17.92
C LYS A 467 1.34 -19.80 -18.03
N LEU A 468 0.42 -20.53 -18.67
CA LEU A 468 -0.96 -20.13 -18.82
C LEU A 468 -1.85 -21.04 -17.96
N GLY A 469 -2.62 -20.46 -17.04
CA GLY A 469 -3.64 -21.17 -16.27
C GLY A 469 -4.86 -21.53 -17.12
N TYR A 470 -5.79 -22.30 -16.57
CA TYR A 470 -7.11 -22.56 -17.17
C TYR A 470 -8.20 -21.69 -16.49
N PRO A 471 -9.31 -21.36 -17.18
CA PRO A 471 -9.66 -21.79 -18.54
C PRO A 471 -8.92 -21.03 -19.65
N GLN A 472 -8.74 -21.66 -20.82
CA GLN A 472 -8.05 -21.11 -21.99
C GLN A 472 -8.93 -21.19 -23.23
N THR A 473 -9.02 -20.11 -23.99
CA THR A 473 -9.70 -20.10 -25.29
C THR A 473 -8.72 -20.55 -26.39
N ARG A 474 -9.06 -21.64 -27.08
CA ARG A 474 -8.27 -22.20 -28.19
C ARG A 474 -9.10 -22.32 -29.46
N VAL A 475 -8.45 -22.41 -30.62
CA VAL A 475 -9.08 -22.63 -31.92
C VAL A 475 -8.71 -24.02 -32.42
N MET A 476 -9.70 -24.77 -32.92
CA MET A 476 -9.52 -26.10 -33.50
C MET A 476 -8.80 -26.01 -34.85
N LYS A 477 -7.64 -26.67 -34.99
CA LYS A 477 -6.86 -26.78 -36.25
C LYS A 477 -7.47 -27.75 -37.25
N MET A 478 -8.20 -28.73 -36.75
CA MET A 478 -8.83 -29.79 -37.51
C MET A 478 -10.06 -30.29 -36.73
N SER A 479 -10.99 -30.95 -37.42
CA SER A 479 -12.19 -31.46 -36.78
C SER A 479 -11.88 -32.64 -35.85
N TYR A 480 -12.64 -32.81 -34.77
CA TYR A 480 -12.46 -33.89 -33.80
C TYR A 480 -13.81 -34.36 -33.25
N PRO A 481 -14.08 -35.67 -33.14
CA PRO A 481 -13.25 -36.81 -33.57
C PRO A 481 -13.18 -36.96 -35.10
N GLU A 482 -12.15 -37.64 -35.62
CA GLU A 482 -11.97 -37.89 -37.06
C GLU A 482 -12.98 -38.91 -37.61
N ASP A 483 -13.45 -39.83 -36.76
CA ASP A 483 -14.45 -40.83 -37.10
C ASP A 483 -15.87 -40.33 -36.79
N THR A 484 -16.69 -40.16 -37.84
CA THR A 484 -18.09 -39.70 -37.76
C THR A 484 -19.08 -40.78 -37.31
N SER A 485 -18.59 -41.96 -36.93
CA SER A 485 -19.42 -43.13 -36.55
C SER A 485 -19.79 -43.20 -35.06
N GLY A 486 -19.42 -42.21 -34.25
CA GLY A 486 -19.78 -42.14 -32.84
C GLY A 486 -20.86 -41.08 -32.56
N GLU A 487 -21.87 -41.41 -31.76
CA GLU A 487 -22.80 -40.44 -31.19
C GLU A 487 -22.05 -39.56 -30.16
N GLY A 488 -21.47 -38.46 -30.62
CA GLY A 488 -20.76 -37.51 -29.77
C GLY A 488 -20.63 -36.12 -30.38
N PRO A 489 -20.33 -35.08 -29.58
CA PRO A 489 -20.16 -33.72 -30.08
C PRO A 489 -18.96 -33.64 -31.04
N ILE A 490 -19.19 -33.12 -32.25
CA ILE A 490 -18.14 -32.91 -33.26
C ILE A 490 -17.66 -31.45 -33.16
N PHE A 491 -16.37 -31.28 -32.92
CA PHE A 491 -15.70 -29.98 -33.06
C PHE A 491 -15.24 -29.80 -34.49
N LEU A 492 -15.55 -28.65 -35.11
CA LEU A 492 -15.15 -28.37 -36.49
C LEU A 492 -13.86 -27.57 -36.55
N LYS A 493 -13.08 -27.74 -37.62
CA LYS A 493 -11.92 -26.89 -37.90
C LYS A 493 -12.33 -25.40 -37.90
N GLY A 494 -11.58 -24.57 -37.17
CA GLY A 494 -11.82 -23.13 -37.00
C GLY A 494 -12.73 -22.77 -35.82
N GLU A 495 -13.37 -23.74 -35.18
CA GLU A 495 -14.22 -23.50 -34.02
C GLU A 495 -13.41 -23.08 -32.80
N THR A 496 -13.94 -22.10 -32.04
CA THR A 496 -13.31 -21.63 -30.80
C THR A 496 -13.84 -22.46 -29.63
N VAL A 497 -12.95 -23.08 -28.88
CA VAL A 497 -13.26 -23.99 -27.78
C VAL A 497 -12.65 -23.52 -26.46
N LEU A 498 -13.36 -23.79 -25.36
CA LEU A 498 -12.90 -23.48 -24.00
C LEU A 498 -12.22 -24.70 -23.38
N VAL A 499 -10.92 -24.58 -23.13
CA VAL A 499 -10.13 -25.60 -22.44
C VAL A 499 -10.15 -25.33 -20.95
N VAL A 500 -10.73 -26.23 -20.17
CA VAL A 500 -10.93 -26.07 -18.72
C VAL A 500 -9.86 -26.75 -17.86
N GLY A 501 -9.03 -27.62 -18.45
CA GLY A 501 -7.98 -28.31 -17.71
C GLY A 501 -7.05 -29.18 -18.56
N ALA A 502 -6.01 -29.71 -17.91
CA ALA A 502 -5.18 -30.76 -18.47
C ALA A 502 -5.90 -32.11 -18.32
N SER A 503 -5.92 -32.93 -19.38
CA SER A 503 -6.45 -34.29 -19.28
C SER A 503 -5.48 -35.20 -18.52
N GLN A 504 -6.00 -36.24 -17.87
CA GLN A 504 -5.18 -37.35 -17.38
C GLN A 504 -4.57 -38.16 -18.54
N ARG A 505 -5.15 -38.09 -19.75
CA ARG A 505 -4.59 -38.69 -20.96
C ARG A 505 -3.43 -37.83 -21.45
N ARG A 506 -2.24 -38.43 -21.52
CA ARG A 506 -1.02 -37.74 -22.00
C ARG A 506 -1.29 -37.12 -23.38
N GLY A 507 -0.93 -35.84 -23.54
CA GLY A 507 -1.12 -35.11 -24.79
C GLY A 507 -2.56 -34.67 -25.09
N HIS A 508 -3.50 -34.77 -24.15
CA HIS A 508 -4.88 -34.30 -24.32
C HIS A 508 -5.21 -33.18 -23.34
N LEU A 509 -6.18 -32.34 -23.72
CA LEU A 509 -6.74 -31.26 -22.91
C LEU A 509 -8.23 -31.52 -22.70
N ILE A 510 -8.80 -31.01 -21.60
CA ILE A 510 -10.22 -31.11 -21.31
C ILE A 510 -10.91 -29.90 -21.92
N VAL A 511 -11.77 -30.15 -22.90
CA VAL A 511 -12.60 -29.15 -23.56
C VAL A 511 -14.03 -29.32 -23.08
N GLU A 512 -14.66 -28.23 -22.65
CA GLU A 512 -16.07 -28.23 -22.25
C GLU A 512 -16.93 -27.66 -23.39
N HIS A 513 -17.92 -28.42 -23.82
CA HIS A 513 -18.85 -28.02 -24.88
C HIS A 513 -20.24 -28.63 -24.66
N LYS A 514 -21.28 -27.78 -24.62
CA LYS A 514 -22.69 -28.19 -24.42
C LYS A 514 -22.86 -29.20 -23.26
N ASN A 515 -22.30 -28.87 -22.09
CA ASN A 515 -22.29 -29.71 -20.87
C ASN A 515 -21.60 -31.08 -20.99
N HIS A 516 -20.83 -31.32 -22.05
CA HIS A 516 -19.98 -32.50 -22.18
C HIS A 516 -18.51 -32.12 -22.05
N THR A 517 -17.74 -32.96 -21.35
CA THR A 517 -16.29 -32.82 -21.26
C THR A 517 -15.62 -33.81 -22.19
N LEU A 518 -14.85 -33.30 -23.14
CA LEU A 518 -14.16 -34.10 -24.15
C LEU A 518 -12.65 -33.97 -23.98
N HIS A 519 -11.95 -35.09 -24.13
CA HIS A 519 -10.49 -35.12 -24.13
C HIS A 519 -9.99 -34.97 -25.54
N VAL A 520 -9.54 -33.76 -25.91
CA VAL A 520 -9.08 -33.45 -27.26
C VAL A 520 -7.55 -33.37 -27.28
N PRO A 521 -6.85 -34.02 -28.24
CA PRO A 521 -5.40 -33.91 -28.36
C PRO A 521 -4.96 -32.45 -28.50
N PHE A 522 -3.93 -32.02 -27.76
CA PHE A 522 -3.51 -30.61 -27.79
C PHE A 522 -3.05 -30.13 -29.18
N GLN A 523 -2.60 -31.06 -30.03
CA GLN A 523 -2.12 -30.81 -31.39
C GLN A 523 -3.25 -30.36 -32.33
N PHE A 524 -4.51 -30.69 -32.00
CA PHE A 524 -5.70 -30.34 -32.75
C PHE A 524 -6.15 -28.90 -32.44
N MET A 525 -5.44 -28.19 -31.55
CA MET A 525 -5.81 -26.86 -31.07
C MET A 525 -4.62 -25.92 -31.03
N GLU A 526 -4.84 -24.64 -31.30
CA GLU A 526 -3.89 -23.57 -31.01
C GLU A 526 -4.49 -22.51 -30.09
N LEU A 527 -3.63 -21.83 -29.34
CA LEU A 527 -4.04 -20.65 -28.59
C LEU A 527 -4.48 -19.58 -29.58
N LYS A 528 -5.67 -19.02 -29.35
CA LYS A 528 -6.12 -17.86 -30.11
C LYS A 528 -5.15 -16.71 -29.80
N PRO A 529 -4.36 -16.19 -30.75
CA PRO A 529 -3.57 -15.00 -30.50
C PRO A 529 -4.56 -13.88 -30.14
N SER A 530 -4.38 -13.28 -28.98
CA SER A 530 -5.06 -12.03 -28.66
C SER A 530 -4.68 -11.04 -29.75
N LEU A 531 -5.65 -10.66 -30.59
CA LEU A 531 -5.50 -9.53 -31.49
C LEU A 531 -5.07 -8.36 -30.62
N ASN A 532 -3.84 -7.88 -30.82
CA ASN A 532 -3.43 -6.58 -30.33
C ASN A 532 -4.33 -5.55 -31.00
N ILE A 533 -5.37 -5.11 -30.27
CA ILE A 533 -6.15 -3.91 -30.55
C ILE A 533 -5.91 -2.99 -29.37
#